data_AF-V5I0J7-F1
#
_entry.id   AF-V5I0J7-F1
#
_cell.length_a   1.000
_cell.length_b   1.000
_cell.length_c   1.000
_cell.angle_alpha   90.00
_cell.angle_beta   90.00
_cell.angle_gamma   90.00
#
_symmetry.space_group_name_H-M   'P 1'
#
loop_
_entity.id
_entity.type
_entity.pdbx_description
1 polymer ?
#
loop_
_entity_poly.entity_id
_entity_poly.type
_entity_poly.pdbx_seq_one_letter_code
_entity_poly.pdbx_strand_id
1 'polypeptide(L)'
;YLYPISFIEGIHVDLSQTIDYMVFKTADDYRKLISRYNKLPKQLDEVMELMREGVKQKRTLHAVSLKGVLERLAALQVPAKDSEFFERFKEFPESISESERKMLTQDAERAIERSVLPAFEKLRKFLKQEYWVHLRPEIAATSLPDGDAYYRECLRYHLELPLTAQEVHDMGLKEVERISTGMKEVIQALNLKMSPKEFSESLRSNASFRCKSSEEVVEGYNRILNQDIQPKTAGNFFQTVPKVQKLRVANFSPRPSPSGTSRHVHSGNP
;
A
#
# COMPACT_ATOMS: atom_id res chain seq x y z
N TYR A 1 -10.96 -8.35 -11.67
CA TYR A 1 -11.90 -7.26 -12.07
C TYR A 1 -13.04 -7.10 -11.07
N LEU A 2 -13.81 -8.15 -10.73
CA LEU A 2 -14.98 -8.07 -9.82
C LEU A 2 -14.67 -7.89 -8.31
N TYR A 3 -13.40 -7.66 -7.95
CA TYR A 3 -12.95 -7.44 -6.57
C TYR A 3 -12.28 -6.06 -6.43
N PRO A 4 -12.98 -4.95 -6.75
CA PRO A 4 -12.34 -3.63 -6.87
C PRO A 4 -11.96 -2.97 -5.54
N ILE A 5 -12.36 -3.54 -4.40
CA ILE A 5 -12.11 -2.98 -3.06
C ILE A 5 -11.73 -4.10 -2.12
N SER A 6 -10.57 -4.00 -1.48
CA SER A 6 -10.11 -4.83 -0.37
C SER A 6 -9.45 -3.96 0.71
N PHE A 7 -8.95 -4.55 1.79
CA PHE A 7 -8.22 -3.80 2.83
C PHE A 7 -6.97 -3.07 2.30
N ILE A 8 -6.32 -3.61 1.26
CA ILE A 8 -5.05 -3.09 0.74
C ILE A 8 -5.17 -2.40 -0.62
N GLU A 9 -6.29 -2.59 -1.32
CA GLU A 9 -6.46 -2.13 -2.70
C GLU A 9 -7.84 -1.50 -2.93
N GLY A 10 -7.90 -0.58 -3.88
CA GLY A 10 -9.13 0.02 -4.37
C GLY A 10 -9.17 1.51 -4.11
N ILE A 11 -10.18 2.16 -4.64
CA ILE A 11 -10.23 3.63 -4.78
C ILE A 11 -10.06 4.44 -3.47
N HIS A 12 -10.48 3.88 -2.32
CA HIS A 12 -10.27 4.44 -0.98
C HIS A 12 -8.81 4.43 -0.48
N VAL A 13 -7.93 3.73 -1.18
CA VAL A 13 -6.48 3.69 -1.01
C VAL A 13 -5.80 4.43 -2.18
N ASP A 14 -6.24 4.16 -3.41
CA ASP A 14 -5.61 4.67 -4.63
C ASP A 14 -5.72 6.19 -4.77
N LEU A 15 -6.78 6.83 -4.26
CA LEU A 15 -6.92 8.29 -4.33
C LEU A 15 -5.79 9.00 -3.57
N SER A 16 -5.49 8.56 -2.34
CA SER A 16 -4.42 9.14 -1.52
C SER A 16 -3.05 8.90 -2.15
N GLN A 17 -2.81 7.70 -2.71
CA GLN A 17 -1.59 7.40 -3.46
C GLN A 17 -1.45 8.26 -4.72
N THR A 18 -2.54 8.45 -5.47
CA THR A 18 -2.54 9.30 -6.68
C THR A 18 -2.11 10.72 -6.34
N ILE A 19 -2.61 11.29 -5.23
CA ILE A 19 -2.22 12.61 -4.75
C ILE A 19 -0.71 12.68 -4.46
N ASP A 20 -0.13 11.61 -3.93
CA ASP A 20 1.30 11.56 -3.61
C ASP A 20 2.19 11.53 -4.87
N TYR A 21 1.68 11.00 -5.98
CA TYR A 21 2.35 11.05 -7.29
C TYR A 21 2.11 12.33 -8.09
N MET A 22 1.16 13.18 -7.68
CA MET A 22 0.86 14.43 -8.37
C MET A 22 1.91 15.51 -8.11
N VAL A 23 2.16 16.32 -9.13
CA VAL A 23 2.98 17.54 -9.03
C VAL A 23 2.08 18.70 -8.61
N PHE A 24 2.58 19.61 -7.76
CA PHE A 24 1.86 20.80 -7.29
C PHE A 24 2.73 22.05 -7.45
N LYS A 25 2.97 22.47 -8.70
CA LYS A 25 3.83 23.63 -9.01
C LYS A 25 3.05 24.83 -9.56
N THR A 26 1.92 24.57 -10.20
CA THR A 26 1.11 25.58 -10.87
C THR A 26 -0.35 25.52 -10.40
N ALA A 27 -1.10 26.62 -10.54
CA ALA A 27 -2.52 26.64 -10.21
C ALA A 27 -3.32 25.57 -10.98
N ASP A 28 -2.92 25.25 -12.21
CA ASP A 28 -3.55 24.19 -13.02
C ASP A 28 -3.41 22.80 -12.37
N ASP A 29 -2.29 22.52 -11.69
CA ASP A 29 -2.10 21.25 -11.01
C ASP A 29 -3.11 21.03 -9.87
N TYR A 30 -3.40 22.09 -9.12
CA TYR A 30 -4.44 22.08 -8.09
C TYR A 30 -5.84 21.92 -8.70
N ARG A 31 -6.12 22.60 -9.82
CA ARG A 31 -7.39 22.44 -10.55
C ARG A 31 -7.58 21.00 -11.05
N LYS A 32 -6.52 20.31 -11.48
CA LYS A 32 -6.57 18.88 -11.84
C LYS A 32 -6.98 18.02 -10.64
N LEU A 33 -6.44 18.28 -9.45
CA LEU A 33 -6.82 17.55 -8.24
C LEU A 33 -8.30 17.77 -7.90
N ILE A 34 -8.76 19.03 -7.91
CA ILE A 34 -10.17 19.38 -7.69
C ILE A 34 -11.08 18.69 -8.72
N SER A 35 -10.65 18.62 -9.99
CA SER A 35 -11.38 17.90 -11.05
C SER A 35 -11.51 16.40 -10.75
N ARG A 36 -10.47 15.77 -10.19
CA ARG A 36 -10.53 14.36 -9.74
C ARG A 36 -11.51 14.19 -8.59
N TYR A 37 -11.48 15.07 -7.59
CA TYR A 37 -12.43 15.06 -6.47
C TYR A 37 -13.88 15.14 -6.94
N ASN A 38 -14.18 16.01 -7.89
CA ASN A 38 -15.52 16.15 -8.44
C ASN A 38 -15.98 14.96 -9.31
N LYS A 39 -15.05 14.17 -9.84
CA LYS A 39 -15.36 12.95 -10.62
C LYS A 39 -15.43 11.69 -9.78
N LEU A 40 -14.92 11.74 -8.54
CA LEU A 40 -14.92 10.60 -7.62
C LEU A 40 -16.31 9.97 -7.40
N PRO A 41 -17.41 10.72 -7.23
CA PRO A 41 -18.73 10.13 -7.04
C PRO A 41 -19.14 9.18 -8.18
N LYS A 42 -18.92 9.61 -9.42
CA LYS A 42 -19.23 8.79 -10.61
C LYS A 42 -18.38 7.51 -10.63
N GLN A 43 -17.09 7.63 -10.36
CA GLN A 43 -16.19 6.47 -10.34
C GLN A 43 -16.59 5.47 -9.24
N LEU A 44 -16.98 5.96 -8.06
CA LEU A 44 -17.47 5.10 -6.98
C LEU A 44 -18.79 4.41 -7.32
N ASP A 45 -19.68 5.09 -8.03
CA ASP A 45 -20.93 4.49 -8.52
C ASP A 45 -20.65 3.34 -9.50
N GLU A 46 -19.72 3.53 -10.43
CA GLU A 46 -19.28 2.47 -11.36
C GLU A 46 -18.62 1.29 -10.62
N VAL A 47 -17.84 1.57 -9.57
CA VAL A 47 -17.24 0.53 -8.71
C VAL A 47 -18.32 -0.25 -7.97
N MET A 48 -19.34 0.40 -7.41
CA MET A 48 -20.45 -0.28 -6.73
C MET A 48 -21.26 -1.13 -7.69
N GLU A 49 -21.51 -0.67 -8.92
CA GLU A 49 -22.14 -1.49 -9.97
C GLU A 49 -21.31 -2.74 -10.30
N LEU A 50 -19.99 -2.60 -10.38
CA LEU A 50 -19.10 -3.74 -10.60
C LEU A 50 -19.15 -4.75 -9.44
N MET A 51 -19.26 -4.27 -8.21
CA MET A 51 -19.42 -5.12 -7.03
C MET A 51 -20.77 -5.82 -7.01
N ARG A 52 -21.86 -5.16 -7.44
CA ARG A 52 -23.18 -5.79 -7.63
C ARG A 52 -23.12 -6.91 -8.67
N GLU A 53 -22.37 -6.70 -9.75
CA GLU A 53 -22.15 -7.75 -10.74
C GLU A 53 -21.36 -8.93 -10.14
N GLY A 54 -20.36 -8.66 -9.31
CA GLY A 54 -19.67 -9.68 -8.51
C GLY A 54 -20.63 -10.51 -7.65
N VAL A 55 -21.58 -9.86 -6.98
CA VAL A 55 -22.63 -10.55 -6.20
C VAL A 55 -23.47 -11.48 -7.09
N LYS A 56 -23.96 -11.00 -8.24
CA LYS A 56 -24.77 -11.82 -9.17
C LYS A 56 -24.02 -13.06 -9.65
N GLN A 57 -22.71 -12.92 -9.89
CA GLN A 57 -21.85 -14.02 -10.32
C GLN A 57 -21.34 -14.90 -9.18
N LYS A 58 -21.77 -14.66 -7.93
CA LYS A 58 -21.26 -15.35 -6.72
C LYS A 58 -19.74 -15.22 -6.58
N ARG A 59 -19.20 -14.08 -7.00
CA ARG A 59 -17.78 -13.70 -6.94
C ARG A 59 -17.62 -12.53 -6.00
N THR A 60 -17.63 -12.82 -4.70
CA THR A 60 -17.44 -11.85 -3.64
C THR A 60 -16.21 -12.16 -2.80
N LEU A 61 -15.75 -11.16 -2.05
CA LEU A 61 -14.65 -11.32 -1.11
C LEU A 61 -15.09 -12.09 0.14
N HIS A 62 -14.10 -12.60 0.89
CA HIS A 62 -14.30 -13.07 2.25
C HIS A 62 -14.26 -11.87 3.22
N ALA A 63 -14.95 -11.96 4.36
CA ALA A 63 -15.04 -10.85 5.33
C ALA A 63 -13.69 -10.34 5.83
N VAL A 64 -12.67 -11.21 5.94
CA VAL A 64 -11.31 -10.81 6.33
C VAL A 64 -10.70 -9.81 5.34
N SER A 65 -11.01 -9.90 4.04
CA SER A 65 -10.50 -8.97 3.03
C SER A 65 -11.13 -7.58 3.11
N LEU A 66 -12.24 -7.42 3.83
CA LEU A 66 -12.89 -6.13 4.09
C LEU A 66 -12.68 -5.62 5.52
N LYS A 67 -11.98 -6.40 6.35
CA LYS A 67 -11.68 -6.02 7.74
C LYS A 67 -10.92 -4.69 7.74
N GLY A 68 -11.40 -3.69 8.47
CA GLY A 68 -10.77 -2.36 8.53
C GLY A 68 -11.22 -1.39 7.44
N VAL A 69 -11.87 -1.85 6.35
CA VAL A 69 -12.33 -0.97 5.26
C VAL A 69 -13.45 -0.06 5.75
N LEU A 70 -14.44 -0.61 6.46
CA LEU A 70 -15.57 0.17 6.99
C LEU A 70 -15.11 1.20 8.03
N GLU A 71 -14.17 0.81 8.90
CA GLU A 71 -13.55 1.68 9.89
C GLU A 71 -12.76 2.81 9.22
N ARG A 72 -11.97 2.48 8.19
CA ARG A 72 -11.21 3.46 7.41
C ARG A 72 -12.15 4.46 6.73
N LEU A 73 -13.20 3.99 6.06
CA LEU A 73 -14.18 4.87 5.41
C LEU A 73 -14.93 5.75 6.41
N ALA A 74 -15.20 5.25 7.62
CA ALA A 74 -15.78 6.05 8.69
C ALA A 74 -14.80 7.12 9.19
N ALA A 75 -13.51 6.80 9.31
CA ALA A 75 -12.48 7.74 9.74
C ALA A 75 -12.25 8.88 8.75
N LEU A 76 -12.62 8.71 7.47
CA LEU A 76 -12.58 9.80 6.48
C LEU A 76 -13.62 10.89 6.74
N GLN A 77 -14.68 10.62 7.52
CA GLN A 77 -15.81 11.54 7.75
C GLN A 77 -15.47 12.61 8.78
N VAL A 78 -14.61 13.55 8.39
CA VAL A 78 -14.17 14.71 9.16
C VAL A 78 -14.52 16.01 8.42
N PRO A 79 -14.52 17.20 9.08
CA PRO A 79 -14.66 18.47 8.37
C PRO A 79 -13.65 18.57 7.22
N ALA A 80 -14.04 19.18 6.10
CA ALA A 80 -13.20 19.16 4.89
C ALA A 80 -11.79 19.74 5.11
N LYS A 81 -11.66 20.78 5.93
CA LYS A 81 -10.34 21.37 6.26
C LYS A 81 -9.43 20.45 7.07
N ASP A 82 -10.01 19.51 7.81
CA ASP A 82 -9.30 18.52 8.63
C ASP A 82 -9.05 17.22 7.85
N SER A 83 -9.58 17.12 6.63
CA SER A 83 -9.44 15.94 5.78
C SER A 83 -8.03 15.79 5.23
N GLU A 84 -7.54 14.55 5.13
CA GLU A 84 -6.26 14.24 4.47
C GLU A 84 -6.22 14.68 2.99
N PHE A 85 -7.39 14.84 2.37
CA PHE A 85 -7.56 15.31 1.00
C PHE A 85 -7.38 16.83 0.86
N PHE A 86 -7.36 17.57 1.97
CA PHE A 86 -7.15 19.02 1.99
C PHE A 86 -5.69 19.43 2.19
N GLU A 87 -4.82 18.51 2.61
CA GLU A 87 -3.42 18.81 2.98
C GLU A 87 -2.65 19.60 1.92
N ARG A 88 -2.82 19.27 0.64
CA ARG A 88 -2.13 19.96 -0.44
C ARG A 88 -2.52 21.43 -0.58
N PHE A 89 -3.72 21.82 -0.13
CA PHE A 89 -4.25 23.19 -0.22
C PHE A 89 -3.91 24.06 1.00
N LYS A 90 -3.11 23.55 1.94
CA LYS A 90 -2.58 24.32 3.08
C LYS A 90 -1.38 25.18 2.70
N GLU A 91 -0.60 24.73 1.72
CA GLU A 91 0.61 25.42 1.25
C GLU A 91 0.63 25.47 -0.28
N PHE A 92 1.06 26.62 -0.82
CA PHE A 92 1.16 26.86 -2.26
C PHE A 92 2.53 27.42 -2.62
N PRO A 93 3.06 27.10 -3.82
CA PRO A 93 4.22 27.78 -4.38
C PRO A 93 4.05 29.30 -4.43
N GLU A 94 5.13 30.04 -4.17
CA GLU A 94 5.20 31.51 -4.25
C GLU A 94 4.75 32.06 -5.61
N SER A 95 4.88 31.28 -6.68
CA SER A 95 4.45 31.64 -8.03
C SER A 95 2.93 31.77 -8.21
N ILE A 96 2.11 31.24 -7.29
CA ILE A 96 0.65 31.32 -7.36
C ILE A 96 0.17 32.54 -6.57
N SER A 97 -0.63 33.40 -7.20
CA SER A 97 -1.12 34.63 -6.60
C SER A 97 -2.04 34.40 -5.38
N GLU A 98 -2.05 35.32 -4.43
CA GLU A 98 -2.93 35.29 -3.23
C GLU A 98 -4.41 35.04 -3.59
N SER A 99 -4.89 35.72 -4.64
CA SER A 99 -6.26 35.59 -5.13
C SER A 99 -6.55 34.17 -5.63
N GLU A 100 -5.64 33.59 -6.42
CA GLU A 100 -5.80 32.22 -6.90
C GLU A 100 -5.71 31.20 -5.78
N ARG A 101 -4.80 31.38 -4.80
CA ARG A 101 -4.71 30.51 -3.62
C ARG A 101 -6.05 30.46 -2.89
N LYS A 102 -6.64 31.64 -2.61
CA LYS A 102 -7.94 31.74 -1.94
C LYS A 102 -9.05 31.02 -2.73
N MET A 103 -9.10 31.20 -4.04
CA MET A 103 -10.07 30.51 -4.90
C MET A 103 -9.88 28.98 -4.87
N LEU A 104 -8.64 28.51 -5.06
CA LEU A 104 -8.31 27.08 -5.06
C LEU A 104 -8.63 26.42 -3.72
N THR A 105 -8.34 27.08 -2.60
CA THR A 105 -8.67 26.58 -1.26
C THR A 105 -10.19 26.45 -1.08
N GLN A 106 -10.98 27.44 -1.49
CA GLN A 106 -12.44 27.40 -1.40
C GLN A 106 -13.06 26.34 -2.31
N ASP A 107 -12.54 26.19 -3.53
CA ASP A 107 -13.00 25.18 -4.48
C ASP A 107 -12.65 23.76 -4.01
N ALA A 108 -11.48 23.57 -3.38
CA ALA A 108 -11.07 22.31 -2.79
C ALA A 108 -11.94 21.94 -1.59
N GLU A 109 -12.19 22.87 -0.66
CA GLU A 109 -13.10 22.67 0.48
C GLU A 109 -14.47 22.22 -0.04
N ARG A 110 -15.03 22.93 -1.02
CA ARG A 110 -16.32 22.59 -1.63
C ARG A 110 -16.32 21.21 -2.30
N ALA A 111 -15.27 20.87 -3.05
CA ALA A 111 -15.17 19.58 -3.72
C ALA A 111 -15.07 18.42 -2.71
N ILE A 112 -14.35 18.62 -1.61
CA ILE A 112 -14.23 17.61 -0.56
C ILE A 112 -15.57 17.42 0.16
N GLU A 113 -16.21 18.51 0.59
CA GLU A 113 -17.50 18.48 1.30
C GLU A 113 -18.63 17.92 0.45
N ARG A 114 -18.69 18.28 -0.82
CA ARG A 114 -19.85 17.95 -1.69
C ARG A 114 -19.66 16.70 -2.53
N SER A 115 -18.41 16.30 -2.79
CA SER A 115 -18.11 15.18 -3.68
C SER A 115 -17.38 14.07 -2.94
N VAL A 116 -16.24 14.35 -2.30
CA VAL A 116 -15.35 13.29 -1.76
C VAL A 116 -15.96 12.58 -0.55
N LEU A 117 -16.27 13.33 0.50
CA LEU A 117 -16.77 12.74 1.75
C LEU A 117 -18.12 12.02 1.56
N PRO A 118 -19.11 12.62 0.87
CA PRO A 118 -20.38 11.95 0.64
C PRO A 118 -20.26 10.69 -0.22
N ALA A 119 -19.36 10.67 -1.20
CA ALA A 119 -19.15 9.49 -2.04
C ALA A 119 -18.55 8.32 -1.25
N PHE A 120 -17.55 8.59 -0.39
CA PHE A 120 -17.02 7.55 0.50
C PHE A 120 -18.03 7.07 1.55
N GLU A 121 -18.89 7.96 2.07
CA GLU A 121 -19.98 7.56 2.95
C GLU A 121 -21.03 6.71 2.22
N LYS A 122 -21.33 7.03 0.95
CA LYS A 122 -22.22 6.22 0.09
C LYS A 122 -21.64 4.81 -0.10
N LEU A 123 -20.34 4.71 -0.40
CA LEU A 123 -19.65 3.43 -0.49
C LEU A 123 -19.72 2.65 0.83
N ARG A 124 -19.46 3.31 1.97
CA ARG A 124 -19.52 2.67 3.30
C ARG A 124 -20.91 2.08 3.59
N LYS A 125 -21.97 2.83 3.27
CA LYS A 125 -23.35 2.36 3.39
C LYS A 125 -23.63 1.18 2.47
N PHE A 126 -23.25 1.25 1.20
CA PHE A 126 -23.37 0.14 0.25
C PHE A 126 -22.67 -1.13 0.74
N LEU A 127 -21.41 -1.01 1.18
CA LEU A 127 -20.66 -2.16 1.69
C LEU A 127 -21.37 -2.80 2.88
N LYS A 128 -21.86 -2.00 3.83
CA LYS A 128 -22.50 -2.49 5.05
C LYS A 128 -23.90 -3.07 4.81
N GLN A 129 -24.70 -2.45 3.96
CA GLN A 129 -26.13 -2.74 3.83
C GLN A 129 -26.45 -3.67 2.67
N GLU A 130 -25.68 -3.60 1.58
CA GLU A 130 -25.96 -4.35 0.35
C GLU A 130 -24.93 -5.45 0.11
N TYR A 131 -23.63 -5.15 0.19
CA TYR A 131 -22.59 -6.10 -0.20
C TYR A 131 -22.27 -7.15 0.88
N TRP A 132 -22.28 -6.76 2.16
CA TRP A 132 -21.77 -7.60 3.27
C TRP A 132 -22.49 -8.95 3.41
N VAL A 133 -23.80 -8.97 3.19
CA VAL A 133 -24.62 -10.20 3.31
C VAL A 133 -24.32 -11.23 2.21
N HIS A 134 -23.60 -10.84 1.17
CA HIS A 134 -23.22 -11.69 0.03
C HIS A 134 -21.75 -12.13 0.06
N LEU A 135 -21.01 -11.81 1.12
CA LEU A 135 -19.62 -12.23 1.26
C LEU A 135 -19.53 -13.76 1.34
N ARG A 136 -18.49 -14.33 0.73
CA ARG A 136 -18.27 -15.77 0.81
C ARG A 136 -17.83 -16.17 2.23
N PRO A 137 -18.26 -17.32 2.74
CA PRO A 137 -17.96 -17.76 4.11
C PRO A 137 -16.54 -18.32 4.25
N GLU A 138 -15.98 -18.86 3.18
CA GLU A 138 -14.67 -19.52 3.21
C GLU A 138 -13.55 -18.59 2.75
N ILE A 139 -12.41 -18.66 3.45
CA ILE A 139 -11.25 -17.82 3.16
C ILE A 139 -10.57 -18.20 1.85
N ALA A 140 -10.56 -19.50 1.53
CA ALA A 140 -9.87 -20.04 0.36
C ALA A 140 -10.53 -19.57 -0.95
N ALA A 141 -9.70 -19.18 -1.92
CA ALA A 141 -10.18 -18.80 -3.25
C ALA A 141 -10.88 -19.97 -3.97
N THR A 142 -10.58 -21.21 -3.59
CA THR A 142 -11.23 -22.44 -4.07
C THR A 142 -12.73 -22.49 -3.79
N SER A 143 -13.24 -21.69 -2.84
CA SER A 143 -14.68 -21.56 -2.57
C SER A 143 -15.47 -20.74 -3.61
N LEU A 144 -14.80 -20.11 -4.57
CA LEU A 144 -15.44 -19.47 -5.70
C LEU A 144 -16.00 -20.52 -6.68
N PRO A 145 -16.99 -20.16 -7.53
CA PRO A 145 -17.59 -21.10 -8.49
C PRO A 145 -16.60 -21.86 -9.40
N ASP A 146 -15.44 -21.27 -9.70
CA ASP A 146 -14.33 -21.84 -10.46
C ASP A 146 -12.98 -21.70 -9.72
N GLY A 147 -13.02 -21.76 -8.39
CA GLY A 147 -11.94 -21.32 -7.51
C GLY A 147 -10.58 -21.98 -7.75
N ASP A 148 -10.54 -23.28 -8.10
CA ASP A 148 -9.29 -23.96 -8.43
C ASP A 148 -8.66 -23.44 -9.72
N ALA A 149 -9.47 -23.22 -10.76
CA ALA A 149 -9.02 -22.65 -12.01
C ALA A 149 -8.57 -21.19 -11.81
N TYR A 150 -9.34 -20.42 -11.04
CA TYR A 150 -9.00 -19.06 -10.65
C TYR A 150 -7.65 -19.00 -9.92
N TYR A 151 -7.45 -19.84 -8.90
CA TYR A 151 -6.22 -19.85 -8.12
C TYR A 151 -5.00 -20.28 -8.96
N ARG A 152 -5.18 -21.24 -9.87
CA ARG A 152 -4.15 -21.65 -10.83
C ARG A 152 -3.74 -20.50 -11.76
N GLU A 153 -4.70 -19.73 -12.28
CA GLU A 153 -4.37 -18.53 -13.08
C GLU A 153 -3.70 -17.44 -12.25
N CYS A 154 -4.09 -17.27 -10.97
CA CYS A 154 -3.37 -16.38 -10.06
C CYS A 154 -1.92 -16.81 -9.86
N LEU A 155 -1.65 -18.11 -9.68
CA LEU A 155 -0.28 -18.63 -9.59
C LEU A 155 0.51 -18.35 -10.86
N ARG A 156 -0.08 -18.61 -12.03
CA ARG A 156 0.57 -18.34 -13.33
C ARG A 156 0.87 -16.85 -13.52
N TYR A 157 -0.05 -15.98 -13.12
CA TYR A 157 0.14 -14.53 -13.21
C TYR A 157 1.25 -14.01 -12.29
N HIS A 158 1.34 -14.50 -11.05
CA HIS A 158 2.31 -13.98 -10.06
C HIS A 158 3.68 -14.65 -10.15
N LEU A 159 3.74 -15.94 -10.50
CA LEU A 159 4.99 -16.69 -10.54
C LEU A 159 5.61 -16.70 -11.93
N GLU A 160 4.82 -16.48 -12.99
CA GLU A 160 5.22 -16.66 -14.40
C GLU A 160 5.83 -18.04 -14.70
N LEU A 161 5.59 -19.01 -13.81
CA LEU A 161 6.07 -20.38 -13.88
C LEU A 161 4.90 -21.36 -13.91
N PRO A 162 5.01 -22.49 -14.61
CA PRO A 162 3.97 -23.50 -14.70
C PRO A 162 3.97 -24.42 -13.47
N LEU A 163 3.91 -23.85 -12.27
CA LEU A 163 3.90 -24.59 -11.00
C LEU A 163 2.48 -24.78 -10.47
N THR A 164 2.22 -25.93 -9.88
CA THR A 164 0.99 -26.23 -9.14
C THR A 164 1.03 -25.65 -7.73
N ALA A 165 -0.15 -25.48 -7.12
CA ALA A 165 -0.27 -25.03 -5.73
C ALA A 165 0.47 -25.97 -4.76
N GLN A 166 0.41 -27.28 -5.00
CA GLN A 166 1.07 -28.28 -4.15
C GLN A 166 2.59 -28.18 -4.26
N GLU A 167 3.14 -28.04 -5.47
CA GLU A 167 4.59 -27.88 -5.65
C GLU A 167 5.13 -26.62 -4.95
N VAL A 168 4.40 -25.51 -5.04
CA VAL A 168 4.73 -24.27 -4.33
C VAL A 168 4.68 -24.49 -2.82
N HIS A 169 3.66 -25.18 -2.32
CA HIS A 169 3.53 -25.49 -0.89
C HIS A 169 4.68 -26.36 -0.37
N ASP A 170 4.98 -27.44 -1.07
CA ASP A 170 6.04 -28.38 -0.68
C ASP A 170 7.42 -27.72 -0.73
N MET A 171 7.67 -26.87 -1.73
CA MET A 171 8.87 -26.04 -1.79
C MET A 171 8.94 -25.08 -0.60
N GLY A 172 7.83 -24.45 -0.25
CA GLY A 172 7.74 -23.57 0.91
C GLY A 172 8.09 -24.28 2.21
N LEU A 173 7.58 -25.50 2.43
CA LEU A 173 7.90 -26.30 3.61
C LEU A 173 9.41 -26.63 3.69
N LYS A 174 10.01 -27.02 2.56
CA LYS A 174 11.47 -27.29 2.49
C LYS A 174 12.29 -26.04 2.81
N GLU A 175 11.89 -24.88 2.29
CA GLU A 175 12.59 -23.62 2.56
C GLU A 175 12.41 -23.16 4.02
N VAL A 176 11.24 -23.36 4.62
CA VAL A 176 11.01 -23.10 6.05
C VAL A 176 11.95 -23.95 6.90
N GLU A 177 12.07 -25.23 6.60
CA GLU A 177 13.00 -26.12 7.32
C GLU A 177 14.45 -25.66 7.13
N ARG A 178 14.89 -25.44 5.88
CA ARG A 178 16.26 -25.02 5.54
C ARG A 178 16.65 -23.72 6.26
N ILE A 179 15.80 -22.71 6.22
CA ILE A 179 16.04 -21.41 6.88
C ILE A 179 16.03 -21.55 8.40
N SER A 180 15.11 -22.35 8.95
CA SER A 180 15.02 -22.59 10.39
C SER A 180 16.27 -23.31 10.92
N THR A 181 16.82 -24.24 10.16
CA THR A 181 18.08 -24.92 10.48
C THR A 181 19.25 -23.95 10.44
N GLY A 182 19.39 -23.14 9.38
CA GLY A 182 20.44 -22.12 9.31
C GLY A 182 20.40 -21.13 10.47
N MET A 183 19.21 -20.76 10.94
CA MET A 183 19.07 -19.91 12.13
C MET A 183 19.57 -20.59 13.42
N LYS A 184 19.35 -21.90 13.58
CA LYS A 184 19.90 -22.66 14.72
C LYS A 184 21.43 -22.74 14.68
N GLU A 185 21.99 -22.96 13.49
CA GLU A 185 23.44 -23.00 13.29
C GLU A 185 24.11 -21.68 13.67
N VAL A 186 23.51 -20.54 13.30
CA VAL A 186 24.00 -19.21 13.71
C VAL A 186 23.97 -19.06 15.23
N ILE A 187 22.86 -19.43 15.88
CA ILE A 187 22.72 -19.36 17.34
C ILE A 187 23.79 -20.20 18.04
N GLN A 188 24.04 -21.42 17.52
CA GLN A 188 25.07 -22.31 18.02
C GLN A 188 26.47 -21.73 17.81
N ALA A 189 26.77 -21.17 16.64
CA ALA A 189 28.06 -20.55 16.34
C ALA A 189 28.36 -19.34 17.23
N LEU A 190 27.32 -18.62 17.66
CA LEU A 190 27.42 -17.54 18.64
C LEU A 190 27.47 -18.03 20.10
N ASN A 191 27.46 -19.35 20.33
CA ASN A 191 27.42 -19.99 21.65
C ASN A 191 26.23 -19.55 22.53
N LEU A 192 25.11 -19.19 21.89
CA LEU A 192 23.90 -18.77 22.59
C LEU A 192 23.01 -19.99 22.87
N LYS A 193 22.51 -20.10 24.10
CA LYS A 193 21.59 -21.17 24.52
C LYS A 193 20.14 -20.67 24.46
N MET A 194 19.70 -20.29 23.26
CA MET A 194 18.37 -19.74 23.01
C MET A 194 17.66 -20.52 21.91
N SER A 195 16.35 -20.63 21.99
CA SER A 195 15.52 -20.99 20.85
C SER A 195 15.55 -19.88 19.79
N PRO A 196 15.23 -20.18 18.52
CA PRO A 196 15.14 -19.14 17.49
C PRO A 196 14.18 -18.01 17.81
N LYS A 197 13.07 -18.31 18.51
CA LYS A 197 12.10 -17.32 18.96
C LYS A 197 12.73 -16.38 20.01
N GLU A 198 13.36 -16.94 21.03
CA GLU A 198 14.04 -16.16 22.08
C GLU A 198 15.18 -15.33 21.51
N PHE A 199 15.96 -15.88 20.58
CA PHE A 199 17.01 -15.14 19.89
C PHE A 199 16.42 -13.94 19.13
N SER A 200 15.36 -14.15 18.34
CA SER A 200 14.66 -13.08 17.63
C SER A 200 14.08 -12.01 18.58
N GLU A 201 13.53 -12.41 19.72
CA GLU A 201 13.02 -11.49 20.75
C GLU A 201 14.15 -10.70 21.42
N SER A 202 15.30 -11.33 21.69
CA SER A 202 16.49 -10.66 22.25
C SER A 202 17.03 -9.58 21.31
N LEU A 203 17.05 -9.85 20.00
CA LEU A 203 17.45 -8.87 18.99
C LEU A 203 16.47 -7.71 18.94
N ARG A 204 15.16 -7.98 19.03
CA ARG A 204 14.14 -6.93 19.04
C ARG A 204 14.20 -6.07 20.30
N SER A 205 14.44 -6.65 21.47
CA SER A 205 14.39 -5.94 22.77
C SER A 205 15.69 -5.21 23.11
N ASN A 206 16.82 -5.64 22.54
CA ASN A 206 18.10 -5.01 22.81
C ASN A 206 18.20 -3.62 22.15
N ALA A 207 18.31 -2.59 23.00
CA ALA A 207 18.43 -1.20 22.57
C ALA A 207 19.66 -0.93 21.69
N SER A 208 20.72 -1.74 21.78
CA SER A 208 21.91 -1.59 20.94
C SER A 208 21.65 -1.91 19.46
N PHE A 209 20.57 -2.62 19.15
CA PHE A 209 20.14 -2.91 17.77
C PHE A 209 19.06 -1.97 17.25
N ARG A 210 18.76 -0.89 18.00
CA ARG A 210 17.75 0.09 17.62
C ARG A 210 18.40 1.43 17.33
N CYS A 211 18.02 2.04 16.21
CA CYS A 211 18.31 3.44 15.96
C CYS A 211 17.50 4.32 16.93
N LYS A 212 18.10 5.42 17.36
CA LYS A 212 17.53 6.39 18.31
C LYS A 212 16.71 7.47 17.62
N SER A 213 16.92 7.68 16.32
CA SER A 213 16.18 8.67 15.55
C SER A 213 15.94 8.24 14.10
N SER A 214 15.07 8.97 13.40
CA SER A 214 14.78 8.71 11.98
C SER A 214 15.98 9.01 11.08
N GLU A 215 16.78 10.00 11.47
CA GLU A 215 18.00 10.42 10.77
C GLU A 215 19.05 9.31 10.82
N GLU A 216 19.22 8.68 11.99
CA GLU A 216 20.14 7.55 12.17
C GLU A 216 19.74 6.35 11.29
N VAL A 217 18.43 6.11 11.12
CA VAL A 217 17.94 5.06 10.20
C VAL A 217 18.35 5.38 8.75
N VAL A 218 18.11 6.61 8.29
CA VAL A 218 18.45 7.05 6.93
C VAL A 218 19.95 6.99 6.69
N GLU A 219 20.75 7.47 7.64
CA GLU A 219 22.21 7.39 7.58
C GLU A 219 22.70 5.94 7.53
N GLY A 220 22.12 5.07 8.35
CA GLY A 220 22.41 3.63 8.35
C GLY A 220 22.21 2.97 6.98
N TYR A 221 21.09 3.25 6.30
CA TYR A 221 20.87 2.76 4.94
C TYR A 221 21.85 3.35 3.93
N ASN A 222 22.10 4.67 3.98
CA ASN A 222 23.04 5.31 3.07
C ASN A 222 24.45 4.72 3.23
N ARG A 223 24.85 4.42 4.46
CA ARG A 223 26.12 3.73 4.75
C ARG A 223 26.15 2.34 4.12
N ILE A 224 25.15 1.50 4.39
CA ILE A 224 25.08 0.14 3.83
C ILE A 224 25.12 0.17 2.30
N LEU A 225 24.33 1.05 1.67
CA LEU A 225 24.28 1.16 0.21
C LEU A 225 25.61 1.61 -0.38
N ASN A 226 26.18 2.70 0.13
CA ASN A 226 27.33 3.36 -0.51
C ASN A 226 28.67 2.77 -0.10
N GLN A 227 28.78 2.17 1.09
CA GLN A 227 30.05 1.67 1.63
C GLN A 227 30.13 0.14 1.60
N ASP A 228 29.03 -0.58 1.86
CA ASP A 228 29.07 -2.04 1.95
C ASP A 228 28.67 -2.74 0.66
N ILE A 229 27.61 -2.26 -0.01
CA ILE A 229 27.02 -2.93 -1.18
C ILE A 229 27.65 -2.43 -2.48
N GLN A 230 27.53 -1.14 -2.81
CA GLN A 230 27.95 -0.62 -4.12
C GLN A 230 29.41 -0.93 -4.46
N PRO A 231 30.40 -0.74 -3.54
CA PRO A 231 31.80 -1.01 -3.85
C PRO A 231 32.10 -2.49 -4.11
N LYS A 232 31.32 -3.40 -3.50
CA LYS A 232 31.53 -4.85 -3.65
C LYS A 232 30.79 -5.42 -4.86
N THR A 233 29.72 -4.76 -5.31
CA THR A 233 28.81 -5.24 -6.35
C THR A 233 29.09 -4.66 -7.74
N ALA A 234 29.38 -3.36 -7.83
CA ALA A 234 29.71 -2.70 -9.08
C ALA A 234 31.03 -3.23 -9.64
N GLY A 235 31.03 -3.66 -10.90
CA GLY A 235 32.22 -4.19 -11.58
C GLY A 235 32.54 -5.66 -11.25
N ASN A 236 32.28 -6.13 -10.02
CA ASN A 236 32.53 -7.52 -9.63
C ASN A 236 31.38 -8.47 -10.00
N PHE A 237 30.14 -8.08 -9.70
CA PHE A 237 28.95 -8.89 -9.93
C PHE A 237 28.03 -8.29 -11.01
N PHE A 238 28.01 -6.96 -11.11
CA PHE A 238 27.23 -6.24 -12.13
C PHE A 238 28.16 -5.41 -13.01
N GLN A 239 28.30 -5.82 -14.28
CA GLN A 239 29.13 -5.14 -15.27
C GLN A 239 28.53 -3.80 -15.72
N THR A 240 27.21 -3.66 -15.63
CA THR A 240 26.49 -2.43 -15.99
C THR A 240 25.70 -1.95 -14.79
N VAL A 241 26.03 -0.75 -14.31
CA VAL A 241 25.27 -0.06 -13.27
C VAL A 241 24.52 1.10 -13.93
N PRO A 242 23.18 1.18 -13.81
CA PRO A 242 22.41 2.25 -14.41
C PRO A 242 22.89 3.64 -13.98
N LYS A 243 23.01 4.57 -14.94
CA LYS A 243 23.43 5.96 -14.70
C LYS A 243 22.30 6.87 -14.16
N VAL A 244 21.08 6.34 -14.02
CA VAL A 244 19.95 7.08 -13.45
C VAL A 244 20.27 7.56 -12.03
N GLN A 245 19.63 8.65 -11.64
CA GLN A 245 19.86 9.40 -10.41
C GLN A 245 20.10 8.45 -9.22
N LYS A 246 21.19 8.68 -8.47
CA LYS A 246 21.59 7.84 -7.33
C LYS A 246 20.38 7.58 -6.43
N LEU A 247 20.18 6.31 -6.07
CA LEU A 247 19.15 5.91 -5.11
C LEU A 247 19.21 6.82 -3.88
N ARG A 248 18.13 7.56 -3.63
CA ARG A 248 18.01 8.45 -2.49
C ARG A 248 17.24 7.75 -1.39
N VAL A 249 17.87 7.54 -0.25
CA VAL A 249 17.17 7.15 0.97
C VAL A 249 16.57 8.40 1.59
N ALA A 250 15.28 8.36 1.88
CA ALA A 250 14.59 9.43 2.57
C ALA A 250 13.55 8.84 3.54
N ASN A 251 13.22 9.60 4.57
CA ASN A 251 12.08 9.29 5.42
C ASN A 251 10.80 9.35 4.58
N PHE A 252 9.95 8.34 4.75
CA PHE A 252 8.60 8.40 4.22
C PHE A 252 7.78 9.37 5.09
N SER A 253 7.07 10.31 4.45
CA SER A 253 6.19 11.24 5.20
C SER A 253 5.10 10.47 5.94
N PRO A 254 4.62 10.96 7.10
CA PRO A 254 3.91 10.17 8.12
C PRO A 254 2.44 9.87 7.77
N ARG A 255 2.11 9.66 6.49
CA ARG A 255 0.83 9.05 6.16
C ARG A 255 0.94 7.55 6.44
N PRO A 256 0.06 6.96 7.25
CA PRO A 256 0.05 5.52 7.45
C PRO A 256 -0.06 4.84 6.08
N SER A 257 0.96 4.07 5.72
CA SER A 257 0.88 3.22 4.53
C SER A 257 -0.33 2.30 4.73
N PRO A 258 -1.32 2.30 3.83
CA PRO A 258 -2.54 1.49 3.97
C PRO A 258 -2.24 -0.01 4.15
N SER A 259 -1.11 -0.46 3.59
CA SER A 259 -0.65 -1.85 3.64
C SER A 259 0.15 -2.21 4.89
N GLY A 260 0.44 -1.27 5.80
CA GLY A 260 1.34 -1.49 6.94
C GLY A 260 2.79 -1.77 6.53
N THR A 261 3.14 -1.54 5.25
CA THR A 261 4.48 -1.77 4.72
C THR A 261 5.43 -0.69 5.25
N SER A 262 6.53 -1.12 5.88
CA SER A 262 7.49 -0.20 6.50
C SER A 262 8.45 0.48 5.50
N ARG A 263 8.50 -0.01 4.25
CA ARG A 263 9.45 0.48 3.22
C ARG A 263 8.87 0.34 1.82
N HIS A 264 9.17 1.31 0.97
CA HIS A 264 8.75 1.35 -0.42
C HIS A 264 9.92 1.77 -1.32
N VAL A 265 10.01 1.19 -2.52
CA VAL A 265 10.93 1.64 -3.57
C VAL A 265 10.08 2.22 -4.69
N HIS A 266 10.33 3.49 -5.02
CA HIS A 266 9.65 4.18 -6.10
C HIS A 266 10.66 4.44 -7.21
N SER A 267 10.29 4.15 -8.45
CA SER A 267 11.03 4.68 -9.61
C SER A 267 10.96 6.21 -9.55
N GLY A 268 12.10 6.88 -9.70
CA GLY A 268 12.09 8.33 -9.93
C GLY A 268 11.24 8.64 -11.16
N ASN A 269 10.39 9.67 -11.09
CA ASN A 269 9.79 10.20 -12.30
C ASN A 269 10.92 10.68 -13.24
N PRO A 270 10.85 10.39 -14.54
CA PRO A 270 11.77 10.97 -15.51
C PRO A 270 11.75 12.51 -15.49
#